data_AF-A0A1Q3DIM6-F1
#
_entry.id   AF-A0A1Q3DIM6-F1
#
_cell.length_a   1.000
_cell.length_b   1.000
_cell.length_c   1.000
_cell.angle_alpha   90.00
_cell.angle_beta   90.00
_cell.angle_gamma   90.00
#
_symmetry.space_group_name_H-M   'P 1'
#
loop_
_entity.id
_entity.type
_entity.pdbx_description
1 polymer ?
#
loop_
_entity_poly.entity_id
_entity_poly.type
_entity_poly.pdbx_seq_one_letter_code
_entity_poly.pdbx_strand_id
1 'polypeptide(L)'
;NLIIHTSIFIQKILTLKDWNQPAHSHRQFSGSYIPSIYNYFDYIDAWRHTFLFQNVENRHSGFFCFDKTFNIDQTIQLWFVDWWLREVFSRFSNLGIGVSA
;
A
#
# COMPACT_ATOMS: atom_id res chain seq x y z
N ASN A 1 16.54 11.11 14.28
CA ASN A 1 15.75 11.63 13.16
C ASN A 1 14.32 11.17 13.33
N LEU A 2 13.38 12.09 13.60
CA LEU A 2 11.96 11.76 13.74
C LEU A 2 11.33 11.78 12.34
N ILE A 3 10.94 10.62 11.81
CA ILE A 3 10.22 10.55 10.54
C ILE A 3 8.76 10.90 10.83
N ILE A 4 8.40 12.15 10.55
CA ILE A 4 7.05 12.67 10.79
C ILE A 4 6.13 12.50 9.58
N HIS A 5 6.68 12.15 8.41
CA HIS A 5 5.91 11.99 7.19
C HIS A 5 6.50 10.93 6.25
N THR A 6 5.62 10.12 5.64
CA THR A 6 5.93 9.18 4.56
C THR A 6 4.96 9.42 3.41
N SER A 7 5.47 9.54 2.19
CA SER A 7 4.66 9.48 0.97
C SER A 7 4.88 8.16 0.24
N ILE A 8 3.79 7.58 -0.25
CA ILE A 8 3.77 6.37 -1.09
C ILE A 8 3.19 6.73 -2.44
N PHE A 9 3.99 6.52 -3.49
CA PHE A 9 3.59 6.73 -4.88
C PHE A 9 3.27 5.40 -5.54
N ILE A 10 2.00 5.19 -5.87
CA ILE A 10 1.47 3.95 -6.42
C ILE A 10 1.63 3.96 -7.92
N GLN A 11 2.55 3.13 -8.44
CA GLN A 11 2.75 2.97 -9.88
C GLN A 11 1.89 1.85 -10.47
N LYS A 12 1.63 0.79 -9.70
CA LYS A 12 0.85 -0.38 -10.15
C LYS A 12 0.28 -1.14 -8.96
N ILE A 13 -0.95 -1.62 -9.09
CA ILE A 13 -1.54 -2.58 -8.12
C ILE A 13 -1.49 -3.97 -8.75
N LEU A 14 -0.76 -4.91 -8.13
CA LEU A 14 -0.56 -6.23 -8.73
C LEU A 14 -1.83 -7.07 -8.61
N THR A 15 -2.38 -7.49 -9.75
CA THR A 15 -3.37 -8.57 -9.82
C THR A 15 -2.68 -9.93 -9.66
N LEU A 16 -3.45 -11.00 -9.42
CA LEU A 16 -2.91 -12.37 -9.51
C LEU A 16 -2.29 -12.68 -10.88
N LYS A 17 -2.86 -12.12 -11.96
CA LYS A 17 -2.31 -12.27 -13.31
C LYS A 17 -0.96 -11.57 -13.44
N ASP A 18 -0.82 -10.37 -12.88
CA ASP A 18 0.47 -9.65 -12.83
C ASP A 18 1.48 -10.32 -11.89
N TRP A 19 0.99 -11.06 -10.88
CA TRP A 19 1.84 -11.84 -10.00
C TRP A 19 2.54 -12.99 -10.72
N ASN A 20 2.02 -13.46 -11.86
CA ASN A 20 2.69 -14.39 -12.78
C ASN A 20 3.29 -15.64 -12.10
N GLN A 21 2.73 -16.04 -10.96
CA GLN A 21 3.09 -17.20 -10.14
C GLN A 21 1.86 -17.62 -9.33
N PRO A 22 1.79 -18.86 -8.81
CA PRO A 22 0.76 -19.22 -7.85
C PRO A 22 0.77 -18.29 -6.63
N ALA A 23 -0.41 -17.97 -6.08
CA ALA A 23 -0.53 -16.99 -4.99
C ALA A 23 0.28 -17.34 -3.73
N HIS A 24 0.45 -18.64 -3.46
CA HIS A 24 1.22 -19.18 -2.34
C HIS A 24 2.71 -19.37 -2.64
N SER A 25 3.13 -19.19 -3.91
CA SER A 25 4.54 -19.27 -4.27
C SER A 25 5.27 -18.04 -3.75
N HIS A 26 6.42 -18.30 -3.14
CA HIS A 26 7.25 -17.27 -2.54
C HIS A 26 8.14 -16.60 -3.59
N ARG A 27 8.25 -15.27 -3.47
CA ARG A 27 9.26 -14.42 -4.10
C ARG A 27 10.28 -14.01 -3.06
N GLN A 28 11.46 -13.61 -3.50
CA GLN A 28 12.51 -13.09 -2.65
C GLN A 28 12.56 -11.55 -2.76
N PHE A 29 12.79 -10.86 -1.65
CA PHE A 29 13.05 -9.43 -1.68
C PHE A 29 14.38 -9.15 -2.42
N SER A 30 14.46 -8.01 -3.12
CA SER A 30 15.70 -7.58 -3.79
C SER A 30 16.78 -7.14 -2.80
N GLY A 31 16.40 -6.74 -1.59
CA GLY A 31 17.30 -6.40 -0.49
C GLY A 31 17.23 -7.41 0.65
N SER A 32 18.23 -7.36 1.54
CA SER A 32 18.27 -8.17 2.75
C SER A 32 17.13 -7.78 3.69
N TYR A 33 16.20 -8.70 3.94
CA TYR A 33 15.09 -8.56 4.88
C TYR A 33 14.82 -9.89 5.57
N ILE A 34 14.21 -9.87 6.76
CA ILE A 34 13.79 -11.06 7.50
C ILE A 34 12.29 -10.93 7.81
N PRO A 35 11.42 -11.84 7.31
CA PRO A 35 11.74 -12.97 6.43
C PRO A 35 12.15 -12.52 5.02
N SER A 36 13.08 -13.23 4.37
CA SER A 36 13.60 -12.83 3.04
C SER A 36 12.63 -13.10 1.89
N ILE A 37 11.49 -13.72 2.19
CA ILE A 37 10.51 -14.19 1.24
C ILE A 37 9.11 -13.65 1.56
N TYR A 38 8.30 -13.54 0.52
CA TYR A 38 6.91 -13.10 0.60
C TYR A 38 6.11 -13.69 -0.56
N ASN A 39 4.82 -13.91 -0.36
CA ASN A 39 3.88 -14.38 -1.39
C ASN A 39 2.84 -13.29 -1.73
N TYR A 40 1.84 -13.63 -2.56
CA TYR A 40 0.84 -12.64 -2.98
C TYR A 40 -0.06 -12.18 -1.83
N PHE A 41 -0.34 -13.05 -0.86
CA PHE A 41 -1.13 -12.70 0.32
C PHE A 41 -0.34 -11.79 1.25
N ASP A 42 0.96 -12.01 1.43
CA ASP A 42 1.83 -11.09 2.19
C ASP A 42 1.86 -9.70 1.54
N TYR A 43 1.87 -9.63 0.20
CA TYR A 43 1.74 -8.37 -0.52
C TYR A 43 0.41 -7.65 -0.22
N ILE A 44 -0.72 -8.37 -0.26
CA ILE A 44 -2.03 -7.81 0.10
C ILE A 44 -2.04 -7.35 1.57
N ASP A 45 -1.48 -8.17 2.45
CA ASP A 45 -1.48 -7.91 3.88
C ASP A 45 -0.62 -6.70 4.26
N ALA A 46 0.49 -6.47 3.55
CA ALA A 46 1.32 -5.28 3.71
C ALA A 46 0.52 -3.97 3.51
N TRP A 47 -0.41 -3.92 2.54
CA TRP A 47 -1.29 -2.75 2.34
C TRP A 47 -2.16 -2.48 3.57
N ARG A 48 -2.73 -3.54 4.16
CA ARG A 48 -3.59 -3.42 5.36
C ARG A 48 -2.82 -2.88 6.56
N HIS A 49 -1.53 -3.17 6.64
CA HIS A 49 -0.67 -2.74 7.74
C HIS A 49 0.09 -1.43 7.46
N THR A 50 -0.08 -0.81 6.29
CA THR A 50 0.78 0.34 5.89
C THR A 50 0.61 1.57 6.78
N PHE A 51 -0.57 1.77 7.40
CA PHE A 51 -0.80 2.89 8.33
C PHE A 51 -0.43 2.59 9.79
N LEU A 52 -0.06 1.35 10.13
CA LEU A 52 0.29 0.98 11.50
C LEU A 52 1.66 1.51 11.93
N PHE A 53 2.52 1.87 10.97
CA PHE A 53 3.80 2.49 11.28
C PHE A 53 3.60 3.93 11.72
N GLN A 54 3.55 4.14 13.03
CA GLN A 54 3.49 5.44 13.67
C GLN A 54 4.79 5.72 14.40
N ASN A 55 5.16 7.00 14.53
CA ASN A 55 6.24 7.37 15.44
C ASN A 55 5.75 7.25 16.90
N VAL A 56 6.68 7.26 17.86
CA VAL A 56 6.37 7.08 19.30
C VAL A 56 5.40 8.12 19.87
N GLU A 57 5.13 9.20 19.12
CA GLU A 57 4.25 10.29 19.51
C GLU A 57 2.92 10.26 18.74
N ASN A 58 2.66 9.24 17.90
CA ASN A 58 1.52 9.15 17.00
C ASN A 58 1.34 10.37 16.07
N ARG A 59 2.46 10.99 15.69
CA ARG A 59 2.51 12.17 14.80
C ARG A 59 2.96 11.84 13.39
N HIS A 60 2.86 10.57 12.97
CA HIS A 60 3.30 10.17 11.64
C HIS A 60 2.16 10.33 10.63
N SER A 61 2.36 11.24 9.68
CA SER A 61 1.42 11.46 8.58
C SER A 61 1.82 10.63 7.36
N GLY A 62 1.00 9.67 6.99
CA GLY A 62 1.12 8.94 5.73
C GLY A 62 0.36 9.66 4.61
N PHE A 63 0.90 9.66 3.40
CA PHE A 63 0.24 10.17 2.20
C PHE A 63 0.33 9.15 1.07
N PHE A 64 -0.78 8.85 0.40
CA PHE A 64 -0.83 7.99 -0.78
C PHE A 64 -1.18 8.81 -2.00
N CYS A 65 -0.45 8.59 -3.09
CA CYS A 65 -0.70 9.23 -4.37
C CYS A 65 -0.56 8.20 -5.50
N PHE A 66 -1.41 8.27 -6.52
CA PHE A 66 -1.16 7.55 -7.76
C PHE A 66 -0.06 8.28 -8.53
N ASP A 67 1.01 7.56 -8.86
CA ASP A 67 2.09 8.14 -9.65
C ASP A 67 1.56 8.53 -11.04
N LYS A 68 2.16 9.55 -11.67
CA LYS A 68 1.79 9.97 -13.04
C LYS A 68 1.92 8.87 -14.10
N THR A 69 2.71 7.82 -13.81
CA THR A 69 2.89 6.64 -14.66
C THR A 69 1.86 5.54 -14.39
N PHE A 70 0.95 5.74 -13.44
CA PHE A 70 -0.11 4.79 -13.14
C PHE A 70 -1.03 4.61 -14.35
N ASN A 71 -1.24 3.36 -14.74
CA ASN A 71 -2.16 3.05 -15.82
C ASN A 71 -3.61 3.13 -15.30
N ILE A 72 -4.33 4.19 -15.72
CA ILE A 72 -5.73 4.41 -15.33
C ILE A 72 -6.69 3.32 -15.84
N ASP A 73 -6.32 2.60 -16.90
CA ASP A 73 -7.11 1.52 -17.47
C ASP A 73 -6.82 0.17 -16.80
N GLN A 74 -5.93 0.13 -15.80
CA GLN A 74 -5.63 -1.10 -15.09
C GLN A 74 -6.87 -1.60 -14.34
N THR A 75 -7.18 -2.89 -14.48
CA THR A 75 -8.14 -3.54 -13.59
C THR A 75 -7.64 -3.49 -12.15
N ILE A 76 -8.37 -2.79 -11.29
CA ILE A 76 -8.11 -2.72 -9.85
C ILE A 76 -8.86 -3.85 -9.16
N GLN A 77 -8.15 -4.60 -8.31
CA GLN A 77 -8.74 -5.71 -7.56
C GLN A 77 -9.66 -5.20 -6.45
N LEU A 78 -10.76 -5.91 -6.20
CA LEU A 78 -11.76 -5.52 -5.19
C LEU A 78 -11.14 -5.30 -3.82
N TRP A 79 -10.22 -6.16 -3.39
CA TRP A 79 -9.55 -6.04 -2.08
C TRP A 79 -8.84 -4.70 -1.89
N PHE A 80 -8.32 -4.10 -2.97
CA PHE A 80 -7.63 -2.81 -2.92
C PHE A 80 -8.62 -1.67 -2.81
N VAL A 81 -9.71 -1.70 -3.58
CA VAL A 81 -10.81 -0.71 -3.48
C VAL A 81 -11.38 -0.71 -2.07
N ASP A 82 -11.65 -1.90 -1.56
CA ASP A 82 -12.13 -2.16 -0.21
C ASP A 82 -11.21 -1.57 0.87
N TRP A 83 -9.89 -1.78 0.74
CA TRP A 83 -8.89 -1.19 1.63
C TRP A 83 -8.83 0.33 1.48
N TRP A 84 -8.83 0.86 0.25
CA TRP A 84 -8.75 2.30 -0.01
C TRP A 84 -9.93 3.06 0.61
N LEU A 85 -11.15 2.56 0.43
CA LEU A 85 -12.34 3.18 1.00
C LEU A 85 -12.35 3.13 2.53
N ARG A 86 -11.89 2.02 3.13
CA ARG A 86 -11.89 1.85 4.59
C ARG A 86 -10.76 2.58 5.29
N GLU A 87 -9.54 2.50 4.78
CA GLU A 87 -8.36 3.00 5.49
C GLU A 87 -7.90 4.36 5.00
N VAL A 88 -7.99 4.64 3.70
CA VAL A 88 -7.56 5.94 3.15
C VAL A 88 -8.74 6.91 3.27
N PHE A 89 -9.84 6.65 2.57
CA PHE A 89 -10.94 7.60 2.48
C PHE A 89 -11.60 7.89 3.84
N SER A 90 -11.87 6.87 4.67
CA SER A 90 -12.47 7.08 6.00
C SER A 90 -11.56 7.86 6.95
N ARG A 91 -10.24 7.64 6.93
CA ARG A 91 -9.31 8.35 7.82
C ARG A 91 -9.10 9.80 7.39
N PHE A 92 -9.03 10.08 6.09
CA PHE A 92 -8.79 11.44 5.59
C PHE A 92 -10.06 12.32 5.58
N SER A 93 -11.24 11.73 5.36
CA SER A 93 -12.52 12.46 5.49
C SER A 93 -12.79 12.95 6.91
N ASN A 94 -12.35 12.21 7.93
CA ASN A 94 -12.46 12.61 9.34
C ASN A 94 -11.43 13.65 9.78
N LEU A 95 -10.38 13.89 8.98
CA LEU A 95 -9.29 14.84 9.28
C LEU A 95 -9.37 16.15 8.47
N GLY A 96 -10.35 16.29 7.58
CA GLY A 96 -10.48 17.48 6.72
C GLY A 96 -9.35 17.65 5.70
N ILE A 97 -8.52 16.62 5.49
CA ILE A 97 -7.42 16.64 4.52
C ILE A 97 -7.97 16.06 3.22
N GLY A 98 -7.93 16.87 2.15
CA GLY A 98 -8.44 16.49 0.84
C GLY A 98 -7.66 15.32 0.25
N VAL A 99 -8.36 14.24 -0.10
CA VAL A 99 -7.83 13.17 -0.95
C VAL A 99 -8.04 13.63 -2.40
N SER A 100 -6.98 14.05 -3.09
CA SER A 100 -7.05 14.26 -4.54
C SER A 100 -6.97 12.89 -5.22
N ALA A 101 -8.00 12.56 -5.99
CA ALA A 101 -7.88 11.57 -7.06
C ALA A 101 -7.06 12.16 -8.23
#